data_AF-A0A2K8SMY4-F1
#
_entry.id   AF-A0A2K8SMY4-F1
#
_cell.length_a   1.000
_cell.length_b   1.000
_cell.length_c   1.000
_cell.angle_alpha   90.00
_cell.angle_beta   90.00
_cell.angle_gamma   90.00
#
_symmetry.space_group_name_H-M   'P 1'
#
loop_
_entity.id
_entity.type
_entity.pdbx_description
1 polymer ?
#
loop_
_entity_poly.entity_id
_entity_poly.type
_entity_poly.pdbx_seq_one_letter_code
_entity_poly.pdbx_strand_id
1 'polypeptide(L)'
;MNEQRHKDYFNLIQRLLSCRSDDEVREILAATQDLIDAGLVQKMLEMASNLLRQGELDLVVLPKRWLVERTFGWFNWCRRLSKDYEILPETTETFVYVAMIRLMLKQLA
;
A
#
# COMPACT_ATOMS: atom_id res chain seq x y z
N MET A 1 -16.69 0.93 -20.80
CA MET A 1 -16.93 0.95 -19.34
C MET A 1 -17.90 2.09 -19.06
N ASN A 2 -19.01 1.83 -18.34
CA ASN A 2 -20.15 2.76 -18.28
C ASN A 2 -19.82 4.01 -17.44
N GLU A 3 -20.19 5.21 -17.89
CA GLU A 3 -19.92 6.48 -17.19
C GLU A 3 -20.51 6.50 -15.77
N GLN A 4 -21.63 5.80 -15.59
CA GLN A 4 -22.27 5.63 -14.29
C GLN A 4 -21.39 4.87 -13.29
N ARG A 5 -20.78 3.74 -13.70
CA ARG A 5 -19.90 2.97 -12.80
C ARG A 5 -18.71 3.77 -12.31
N HIS A 6 -18.19 4.68 -13.12
CA HIS A 6 -17.09 5.56 -12.71
C HIS A 6 -17.50 6.51 -11.57
N LYS A 7 -18.71 7.06 -11.63
CA LYS A 7 -19.27 7.88 -10.56
C LYS A 7 -19.48 7.06 -9.30
N ASP A 8 -19.94 5.82 -9.46
CA ASP A 8 -20.14 4.89 -8.34
C ASP A 8 -18.81 4.55 -7.65
N TYR A 9 -17.73 4.29 -8.42
CA TYR A 9 -16.38 4.10 -7.87
C TYR A 9 -15.89 5.34 -7.10
N PHE A 10 -16.06 6.53 -7.68
CA PHE A 10 -15.64 7.77 -7.02
C PHE A 10 -16.38 8.00 -5.70
N ASN A 11 -17.70 7.82 -5.70
CA ASN A 11 -18.53 7.93 -4.50
C ASN A 11 -18.13 6.91 -3.43
N LEU A 12 -17.80 5.68 -3.82
CA LEU A 12 -17.30 4.66 -2.91
C LEU A 12 -15.97 5.10 -2.27
N ILE A 13 -15.01 5.56 -3.08
CA ILE A 13 -13.70 6.01 -2.58
C ILE A 13 -13.87 7.19 -1.61
N GLN A 14 -14.69 8.17 -1.95
CA GLN A 14 -14.97 9.31 -1.06
C GLN A 14 -15.62 8.90 0.26
N ARG A 15 -16.53 7.90 0.23
CA ARG A 15 -17.12 7.34 1.45
C ARG A 15 -16.07 6.63 2.31
N LEU A 16 -15.19 5.84 1.70
CA LEU A 16 -14.11 5.16 2.42
C LEU A 16 -13.11 6.14 3.03
N LEU A 17 -12.74 7.20 2.31
CA LEU A 17 -11.82 8.24 2.81
C LEU A 17 -12.40 9.09 3.94
N SER A 18 -13.72 9.19 4.05
CA SER A 18 -14.41 9.98 5.09
C SER A 18 -14.85 9.16 6.32
N CYS A 19 -14.61 7.85 6.32
CA CYS A 19 -14.92 6.97 7.46
C CYS A 19 -14.15 7.37 8.72
N ARG A 20 -14.83 7.33 9.87
CA ARG A 20 -14.21 7.64 11.19
C ARG A 20 -13.94 6.38 12.02
N SER A 21 -14.50 5.24 11.64
CA SER A 21 -14.37 3.98 12.38
C SER A 21 -14.20 2.77 11.45
N ASP A 22 -13.52 1.73 11.94
CA ASP A 22 -13.30 0.49 11.19
C ASP A 22 -14.59 -0.30 10.94
N ASP A 23 -15.61 -0.15 11.80
CA ASP A 23 -16.88 -0.85 11.65
C ASP A 23 -17.74 -0.26 10.50
N GLU A 24 -17.72 1.07 10.32
CA GLU A 24 -18.33 1.73 9.15
C GLU A 24 -17.70 1.25 7.83
N VAL A 25 -16.38 1.08 7.82
CA VAL A 25 -15.65 0.59 6.64
C VAL A 25 -16.14 -0.82 6.26
N ARG A 26 -16.31 -1.70 7.26
CA ARG A 26 -16.79 -3.07 7.02
C ARG A 26 -18.19 -3.11 6.44
N GLU A 27 -19.11 -2.30 6.96
CA GLU A 27 -20.48 -2.21 6.44
C GLU A 27 -20.52 -1.70 5.00
N ILE A 28 -19.72 -0.67 4.69
CA ILE A 28 -19.64 -0.10 3.34
C ILE A 28 -19.10 -1.12 2.36
N LEU A 29 -18.02 -1.82 2.70
CA LEU A 29 -17.41 -2.83 1.85
C LEU A 29 -18.32 -4.05 1.66
N ALA A 30 -19.07 -4.46 2.69
CA ALA A 30 -20.08 -5.51 2.58
C ALA A 30 -21.23 -5.11 1.63
N ALA A 31 -21.64 -3.83 1.66
CA ALA A 31 -22.71 -3.32 0.81
C ALA A 31 -22.30 -3.03 -0.64
N THR A 32 -21.00 -2.95 -0.95
CA THR A 32 -20.48 -2.55 -2.28
C THR A 32 -19.55 -3.59 -2.91
N GLN A 33 -19.74 -4.86 -2.56
CA GLN A 33 -18.88 -5.94 -2.99
C GLN A 33 -18.88 -6.17 -4.51
N ASP A 34 -19.94 -5.73 -5.20
CA ASP A 34 -20.12 -5.72 -6.65
C ASP A 34 -19.29 -4.64 -7.39
N LEU A 35 -18.85 -3.61 -6.66
CA LEU A 35 -17.99 -2.53 -7.15
C LEU A 35 -16.49 -2.84 -7.00
N ILE A 36 -16.14 -3.83 -6.18
CA ILE A 36 -14.75 -4.30 -6.01
C ILE A 36 -14.47 -5.39 -7.05
N ASP A 37 -14.40 -4.98 -8.31
CA ASP A 37 -14.27 -5.88 -9.46
C ASP A 37 -13.05 -5.55 -10.33
N ALA A 38 -12.84 -6.36 -11.37
CA ALA A 38 -11.77 -6.12 -12.35
C ALA A 38 -11.91 -4.77 -13.07
N GLY A 39 -13.15 -4.24 -13.18
CA GLY A 39 -13.43 -2.94 -13.77
C GLY A 39 -12.87 -1.77 -12.96
N LEU A 40 -12.93 -1.85 -11.63
CA LEU A 40 -12.29 -0.86 -10.76
C LEU A 40 -10.77 -0.82 -10.97
N VAL A 41 -10.12 -1.98 -11.03
CA VAL A 41 -8.66 -2.09 -11.25
C VAL A 41 -8.28 -1.51 -12.62
N GLN A 42 -9.04 -1.82 -13.67
CA GLN A 42 -8.82 -1.24 -14.99
C GLN A 42 -8.95 0.29 -14.99
N LYS A 43 -9.92 0.85 -14.26
CA LYS A 43 -10.05 2.31 -14.20
C LYS A 43 -8.88 2.96 -13.48
N MET A 44 -8.44 2.36 -12.37
CA MET A 44 -7.26 2.86 -11.65
C MET A 44 -6.03 2.89 -12.57
N LEU A 45 -5.86 1.85 -13.39
CA LEU A 45 -4.76 1.77 -14.36
C LEU A 45 -4.89 2.82 -15.48
N GLU A 46 -6.09 3.03 -16.00
CA GLU A 46 -6.40 4.08 -16.99
C GLU A 46 -6.12 5.48 -16.41
N MET A 47 -6.57 5.74 -15.19
CA MET A 47 -6.38 7.03 -14.51
C MET A 47 -4.90 7.28 -14.21
N ALA A 48 -4.17 6.27 -13.72
CA ALA A 48 -2.72 6.37 -13.54
C ALA A 48 -1.99 6.66 -14.86
N SER A 49 -2.43 6.05 -15.97
CA SER A 49 -1.88 6.30 -17.31
C SER A 49 -2.17 7.73 -17.79
N ASN A 50 -3.35 8.27 -17.47
CA ASN A 50 -3.72 9.64 -17.80
C ASN A 50 -2.91 10.66 -16.98
N LEU A 51 -2.72 10.43 -15.69
CA LEU A 51 -1.91 11.28 -14.81
C LEU A 51 -0.43 11.29 -15.24
N LEU A 52 0.11 10.12 -15.63
CA LEU A 52 1.43 10.00 -16.24
C LEU A 52 1.57 10.86 -17.51
N ARG A 53 0.55 10.87 -18.36
CA ARG A 53 0.51 11.69 -19.58
C ARG A 53 0.41 13.19 -19.27
N GLN A 54 -0.28 13.55 -18.20
CA GLN A 54 -0.48 14.94 -17.78
C GLN A 54 0.73 15.53 -17.06
N GLY A 55 1.75 14.71 -16.72
CA GLY A 55 2.95 15.16 -16.00
C GLY A 55 2.70 15.55 -14.55
N GLU A 56 1.52 15.27 -14.00
CA GLU A 56 1.19 15.52 -12.59
C GLU A 56 1.86 14.52 -11.65
N LEU A 57 2.28 13.36 -12.16
CA LEU A 57 2.98 12.33 -11.38
C LEU A 57 4.09 11.67 -12.21
N ASP A 58 5.34 11.79 -11.75
CA ASP A 58 6.46 10.99 -12.24
C ASP A 58 6.39 9.57 -11.63
N LEU A 59 5.45 8.75 -12.12
CA LEU A 59 5.40 7.33 -11.77
C LEU A 59 6.41 6.55 -12.61
N VAL A 60 7.69 6.69 -12.27
CA VAL A 60 8.75 5.84 -12.83
C VAL A 60 8.54 4.42 -12.29
N VAL A 61 8.10 3.51 -13.16
CA VAL A 61 8.01 2.08 -12.84
C VAL A 61 9.42 1.53 -12.70
N LEU A 62 9.93 1.52 -11.47
CA LEU A 62 11.25 1.00 -11.16
C LEU A 62 11.23 -0.54 -11.22
N PRO A 63 11.95 -1.17 -12.17
CA PRO A 63 12.02 -2.62 -12.21
C PRO A 63 12.60 -3.12 -10.88
N LYS A 64 11.98 -4.14 -10.29
CA LYS A 64 12.38 -4.78 -9.02
C LYS A 64 12.14 -3.98 -7.73
N ARG A 65 11.38 -2.88 -7.75
CA ARG A 65 10.98 -2.13 -6.54
C ARG A 65 10.37 -3.01 -5.43
N TRP A 66 9.61 -4.02 -5.83
CA TRP A 66 9.00 -4.99 -4.91
C TRP A 66 10.02 -5.73 -4.03
N LEU A 67 11.29 -5.91 -4.45
CA LEU A 67 12.31 -6.54 -3.61
C LEU A 67 12.61 -5.68 -2.37
N VAL A 68 12.74 -4.37 -2.57
CA VAL A 68 13.03 -3.40 -1.50
C VAL A 68 11.83 -3.29 -0.57
N GLU A 69 10.63 -3.13 -1.13
CA GLU A 69 9.39 -3.05 -0.35
C GLU A 69 9.12 -4.34 0.43
N ARG A 70 9.45 -5.51 -0.12
CA ARG A 70 9.36 -6.79 0.60
C ARG A 70 10.30 -6.83 1.80
N THR A 71 11.52 -6.34 1.68
CA THR A 71 12.46 -6.23 2.80
C THR A 71 11.92 -5.32 3.90
N PHE A 72 11.34 -4.17 3.54
CA PHE A 72 10.67 -3.29 4.50
C PHE A 72 9.43 -3.94 5.12
N GLY A 73 8.64 -4.69 4.35
CA GLY A 73 7.51 -5.48 4.86
C GLY A 73 7.94 -6.50 5.91
N TRP A 74 9.13 -7.09 5.77
CA TRP A 74 9.70 -7.98 6.78
C TRP A 74 10.17 -7.26 8.04
N PHE A 75 10.68 -6.03 7.93
CA PHE A 75 11.02 -5.20 9.09
C PHE A 75 9.81 -4.82 9.93
N ASN A 76 8.60 -4.80 9.37
CA ASN A 76 7.38 -4.55 10.13
C ASN A 76 7.14 -5.60 11.25
N TRP A 77 7.67 -6.82 11.11
CA TRP A 77 7.64 -7.84 12.16
C TRP A 77 8.63 -7.58 13.29
N CYS A 78 9.61 -6.70 13.07
CA CYS A 78 10.50 -6.19 14.11
C CYS A 78 9.92 -4.90 14.67
N ARG A 79 9.09 -5.00 15.72
CA ARG A 79 8.39 -3.86 16.35
C ARG A 79 9.28 -2.65 16.66
N ARG A 80 10.56 -2.85 16.98
CA ARG A 80 11.52 -1.74 17.23
C ARG A 80 11.85 -0.92 15.98
N LEU A 81 11.76 -1.51 14.79
CA LEU A 81 11.98 -0.84 13.50
C LEU A 81 10.69 -0.24 12.92
N SER A 82 9.55 -0.41 13.58
CA SER A 82 8.25 0.09 13.09
C SER A 82 8.17 1.61 13.14
N LYS A 83 8.84 2.25 14.10
CA LYS A 83 9.05 3.69 14.17
C LYS A 83 10.47 3.97 14.63
N ASP A 84 10.99 5.15 14.27
CA ASP A 84 12.28 5.59 14.76
C ASP A 84 12.14 6.08 16.21
N TYR A 85 12.36 5.17 17.14
CA TYR A 85 12.33 5.43 18.59
C TYR A 85 13.71 5.68 19.17
N GLU A 86 14.78 5.38 18.43
CA GLU A 86 16.13 5.41 18.96
C GLU A 86 16.71 6.82 18.77
N ILE A 87 17.37 7.32 19.81
CA ILE A 87 17.95 8.67 19.79
C ILE A 87 19.27 8.68 18.99
N LEU A 88 19.99 7.55 18.98
CA LEU A 88 21.25 7.39 18.28
C LEU A 88 21.07 6.53 17.02
N PRO A 89 21.63 6.96 15.87
CA PRO A 89 21.56 6.19 14.63
C PRO A 89 22.31 4.85 14.71
N GLU A 90 23.35 4.76 15.56
CA GLU A 90 24.10 3.52 15.78
C GLU A 90 23.20 2.40 16.31
N THR A 91 22.21 2.76 17.14
CA THR A 91 21.28 1.80 17.71
C THR A 91 20.30 1.31 16.65
N THR A 92 19.71 2.20 15.85
CA THR A 92 18.81 1.79 14.76
C THR A 92 19.54 0.90 13.75
N GLU A 93 20.77 1.25 13.39
CA GLU A 93 21.62 0.47 12.49
C GLU A 93 21.83 -0.95 13.02
N THR A 94 22.16 -1.08 14.31
CA THR A 94 22.32 -2.38 14.96
C THR A 94 21.05 -3.23 14.87
N PHE A 95 19.86 -2.64 15.05
CA PHE A 95 18.60 -3.37 14.91
C PHE A 95 18.31 -3.80 13.48
N VAL A 96 18.69 -3.00 12.49
CA VAL A 96 18.58 -3.38 11.07
C VAL A 96 19.43 -4.63 10.79
N TYR A 97 20.68 -4.68 11.26
CA TYR A 97 21.53 -5.87 11.11
C TYR A 97 20.93 -7.11 11.77
N VAL A 98 20.44 -6.99 13.02
CA VAL A 98 19.81 -8.11 13.73
C VAL A 98 18.56 -8.61 13.00
N ALA A 99 17.73 -7.71 12.47
CA ALA A 99 16.55 -8.07 11.70
C ALA A 99 16.90 -8.80 10.40
N MET A 100 17.95 -8.36 9.70
CA MET A 100 18.46 -9.01 8.49
C MET A 100 19.06 -10.40 8.78
N ILE A 101 19.83 -10.56 9.85
CA ILE A 101 20.38 -11.87 10.25
C ILE A 101 19.23 -12.86 10.52
N ARG A 102 18.21 -12.45 11.29
CA ARG A 102 17.03 -13.30 11.55
C ARG A 102 16.32 -13.72 10.27
N LEU A 103 16.24 -12.80 9.31
CA LEU A 103 15.62 -13.08 8.02
C LEU A 103 16.43 -14.09 7.20
N MET A 104 17.75 -13.89 7.11
CA MET A 104 18.65 -14.81 6.42
C MET A 104 18.60 -16.21 7.04
N LEU A 105 18.60 -16.32 8.38
CA LEU A 105 18.47 -17.59 9.07
C LEU A 105 17.15 -18.32 8.75
N LYS A 106 16.04 -17.59 8.63
CA LYS A 106 14.74 -18.17 8.23
C LYS A 106 14.70 -18.64 6.78
N GLN A 107 15.55 -18.11 5.91
CA GLN A 107 15.61 -18.49 4.49
C GLN A 107 16.53 -19.69 4.24
N LEU A 108 17.43 -19.98 5.19
CA LEU A 108 18.35 -21.12 5.13
C LEU A 108 17.76 -22.40 5.73
N ALA A 109 16.69 -22.29 6.51
CA ALA A 109 15.96 -23.41 7.11
C ALA A 109 14.78 -23.84 6.20
#